data_AF-A0A7H0Y2B6-F1
#
_entry.id   AF-A0A7H0Y2B6-F1
#
_cell.length_a   1.000
_cell.length_b   1.000
_cell.length_c   1.000
_cell.angle_alpha   90.00
_cell.angle_beta   90.00
_cell.angle_gamma   90.00
#
_symmetry.space_group_name_H-M   'P 1'
#
loop_
_entity.id
_entity.type
_entity.pdbx_description
1 polymer ?
#
loop_
_entity_poly.entity_id
_entity_poly.type
_entity_poly.pdbx_seq_one_letter_code
_entity_poly.pdbx_strand_id
1 'polypeptide(L)'
;MSKKVSCILWSFNIVLVILFVFGIITGLQNPSSFHVSFFISGTVLIAYLITFTICRPNTKIDELINNDIIEKNTLSTLFRMIEVGDNYTGTHSSNVANYAYQVAKSMKLSDEVCKNIYIGCKLHDLGKIYIPSGILNKPGKLSDEEFLLLKEHPLKGYQVVSKIPVFESTCVPDIVLYHHERFDGKGYPNGLSNEDIPLEARIVALCDAYDAMTTSRSYRKAMPPEKAIEIIKDNIGTQFDPTCADHFLKCFHISNFKKSKTTSILLKKTS
;
A
#
# COMPACT_ATOMS: atom_id res chain seq x y z
N MET A 1 -24.72 11.44 -6.28
CA MET A 1 -25.95 12.15 -6.74
C MET A 1 -25.83 13.63 -6.32
N SER A 2 -25.95 14.60 -7.23
CA SER A 2 -25.75 16.02 -6.85
C SER A 2 -26.83 16.47 -5.85
N LYS A 3 -26.49 17.39 -4.93
CA LYS A 3 -27.46 17.94 -3.94
C LYS A 3 -28.75 18.45 -4.61
N LYS A 4 -28.68 18.92 -5.86
CA LYS A 4 -29.84 19.37 -6.65
C LYS A 4 -30.79 18.22 -7.00
N VAL A 5 -30.27 17.05 -7.39
CA VAL A 5 -31.08 15.87 -7.74
C VAL A 5 -31.79 15.32 -6.49
N SER A 6 -31.12 15.33 -5.33
CA SER A 6 -31.75 14.95 -4.06
C SER A 6 -32.91 15.87 -3.71
N CYS A 7 -32.74 17.20 -3.84
CA CYS A 7 -33.78 18.17 -3.50
C CYS A 7 -35.03 18.06 -4.40
N ILE A 8 -34.85 17.77 -5.69
CA ILE A 8 -35.94 17.54 -6.65
C ILE A 8 -36.70 16.24 -6.31
N LEU A 9 -35.98 15.18 -5.92
CA LEU A 9 -36.60 13.92 -5.51
C LEU A 9 -37.36 14.05 -4.19
N TRP A 10 -36.85 14.82 -3.23
CA TRP A 10 -37.56 15.11 -1.98
C TRP A 10 -38.87 15.89 -2.20
N SER A 11 -38.84 16.91 -3.06
CA SER A 11 -40.05 17.68 -3.40
C SER A 11 -41.07 16.85 -4.17
N PHE A 12 -40.63 15.99 -5.09
CA PHE A 12 -41.51 15.03 -5.79
C PHE A 12 -42.16 14.02 -4.84
N ASN A 13 -41.41 13.51 -3.86
CA ASN A 13 -41.93 12.58 -2.85
C ASN A 13 -43.00 13.22 -1.95
N ILE A 14 -42.89 14.50 -1.60
CA ILE A 14 -43.92 15.21 -0.83
C ILE A 14 -45.24 15.27 -1.62
N VAL A 15 -45.18 15.52 -2.93
CA VAL A 15 -46.36 15.55 -3.80
C VAL A 15 -47.05 14.19 -3.85
N LEU A 16 -46.28 13.10 -3.94
CA LEU A 16 -46.84 11.73 -3.92
C LEU A 16 -47.55 11.39 -2.61
N VAL A 17 -47.01 11.82 -1.46
CA VAL A 17 -47.67 11.63 -0.15
C VAL A 17 -48.98 12.42 -0.06
N ILE A 18 -49.00 13.65 -0.57
CA ILE A 18 -50.22 14.46 -0.60
C ILE A 18 -51.30 13.80 -1.46
N LEU A 19 -50.95 13.29 -2.64
CA LEU A 19 -51.87 12.57 -3.53
C LEU A 19 -52.39 11.27 -2.90
N PHE A 20 -51.55 10.54 -2.18
CA PHE A 20 -51.93 9.32 -1.44
C PHE A 20 -52.97 9.62 -0.35
N VAL A 21 -52.72 10.63 0.49
CA VAL A 21 -53.64 11.03 1.57
C VAL A 21 -54.96 11.53 1.00
N PHE A 22 -54.90 12.34 -0.08
CA PHE A 22 -56.09 12.82 -0.77
C PHE A 22 -56.94 11.67 -1.31
N GLY A 23 -56.33 10.66 -1.96
CA GLY A 23 -57.03 9.48 -2.46
C GLY A 23 -57.71 8.66 -1.36
N ILE A 24 -57.09 8.51 -0.18
CA ILE A 24 -57.75 7.83 0.95
C ILE A 24 -58.98 8.61 1.42
N ILE A 25 -58.86 9.94 1.57
CA ILE A 25 -59.96 10.79 2.03
C ILE A 25 -61.15 10.73 1.06
N THR A 26 -60.90 10.86 -0.25
CA THR A 26 -61.97 10.80 -1.25
C THR A 26 -62.60 9.42 -1.34
N GLY A 27 -61.82 8.35 -1.16
CA GLY A 27 -62.33 6.98 -1.13
C GLY A 27 -63.27 6.74 0.06
N LEU A 28 -62.95 7.29 1.23
CA LEU A 28 -63.79 7.17 2.43
C LEU A 28 -65.12 7.93 2.30
N GLN A 29 -65.16 9.01 1.50
CA GLN A 29 -66.37 9.80 1.27
C GLN A 29 -67.31 9.21 0.21
N ASN A 30 -66.79 8.41 -0.74
CA ASN A 30 -67.57 7.84 -1.85
C ASN A 30 -67.36 6.32 -2.00
N PRO A 31 -68.28 5.48 -1.46
CA PRO A 31 -68.16 4.02 -1.45
C PRO A 31 -68.04 3.38 -2.84
N SER A 32 -68.69 3.97 -3.86
CA SER A 32 -68.67 3.47 -5.24
C SER A 32 -67.32 3.61 -5.93
N SER A 33 -66.47 4.53 -5.48
CA SER A 33 -65.13 4.81 -6.05
C SER A 33 -63.97 4.30 -5.17
N PHE A 34 -64.27 3.70 -4.02
CA PHE A 34 -63.27 3.30 -3.03
C PHE A 34 -62.20 2.38 -3.61
N HIS A 35 -62.59 1.39 -4.42
CA HIS A 35 -61.66 0.44 -5.03
C HIS A 35 -60.64 1.13 -5.95
N VAL A 36 -61.10 2.05 -6.81
CA VAL A 36 -60.22 2.78 -7.73
C VAL A 36 -59.22 3.65 -6.96
N SER A 37 -59.69 4.34 -5.92
CA SER A 37 -58.84 5.19 -5.09
C SER A 37 -57.77 4.38 -4.34
N PHE A 38 -58.14 3.21 -3.82
CA PHE A 38 -57.23 2.31 -3.11
C PHE A 38 -56.12 1.75 -4.01
N PHE A 39 -56.43 1.39 -5.25
CA PHE A 39 -55.43 0.92 -6.22
C PHE A 39 -54.44 2.03 -6.62
N ILE A 40 -54.93 3.24 -6.84
CA ILE A 40 -54.07 4.39 -7.17
C ILE A 40 -53.17 4.74 -5.98
N SER A 41 -53.72 4.79 -4.77
CA SER A 41 -52.93 5.06 -3.57
C SER A 41 -51.88 3.97 -3.31
N GLY A 42 -52.23 2.70 -3.51
CA GLY A 42 -51.30 1.58 -3.38
C GLY A 42 -50.12 1.66 -4.36
N THR A 43 -50.39 1.97 -5.64
CA THR A 43 -49.33 2.09 -6.65
C THR A 43 -48.40 3.28 -6.39
N VAL A 44 -48.94 4.41 -5.92
CA VAL A 44 -48.16 5.59 -5.52
C VAL A 44 -47.25 5.27 -4.32
N LEU A 45 -47.76 4.55 -3.31
CA LEU A 45 -46.96 4.15 -2.15
C LEU A 45 -45.83 3.18 -2.54
N ILE A 46 -46.11 2.20 -3.40
CA ILE A 46 -45.09 1.27 -3.89
C ILE A 46 -44.01 2.01 -4.69
N ALA A 47 -44.41 2.92 -5.60
CA ALA A 47 -43.47 3.75 -6.35
C ALA A 47 -42.60 4.63 -5.43
N TYR A 48 -43.18 5.17 -4.35
CA TYR A 48 -42.44 5.89 -3.31
C TYR A 48 -41.42 5.00 -2.60
N LEU A 49 -41.79 3.80 -2.15
CA LEU A 49 -40.90 2.88 -1.45
C LEU A 49 -39.73 2.41 -2.34
N ILE A 50 -40.01 2.16 -3.62
CA ILE A 50 -38.98 1.83 -4.62
C ILE A 50 -38.04 3.02 -4.82
N THR A 51 -38.58 4.23 -5.00
CA THR A 51 -37.77 5.45 -5.17
C THR A 51 -36.93 5.71 -3.91
N PHE A 52 -37.48 5.51 -2.72
CA PHE A 52 -36.78 5.71 -1.45
C PHE A 52 -35.64 4.72 -1.25
N THR A 53 -35.83 3.44 -1.60
CA THR A 53 -34.78 2.42 -1.50
C THR A 53 -33.66 2.63 -2.53
N ILE A 54 -34.00 2.96 -3.78
CA ILE A 54 -33.01 3.24 -4.84
C ILE A 54 -32.28 4.56 -4.60
N CYS A 55 -32.97 5.59 -4.11
CA CYS A 55 -32.40 6.91 -3.90
C CYS A 55 -31.79 7.10 -2.51
N ARG A 56 -31.84 6.11 -1.61
CA ARG A 56 -31.08 6.14 -0.35
C ARG A 56 -29.60 6.06 -0.75
N PRO A 57 -28.86 7.18 -0.73
CA PRO A 57 -27.48 7.13 -1.15
C PRO A 57 -26.73 6.26 -0.15
N ASN A 58 -26.03 5.24 -0.65
CA ASN A 58 -25.23 4.37 0.21
C ASN A 58 -23.91 5.08 0.54
N THR A 59 -24.02 6.27 1.13
CA THR A 59 -22.93 7.24 1.27
C THR A 59 -21.73 6.66 2.00
N LYS A 60 -21.95 5.75 2.96
CA LYS A 60 -20.87 5.05 3.65
C LYS A 60 -20.08 4.12 2.72
N ILE A 61 -20.76 3.37 1.85
CA ILE A 61 -20.09 2.49 0.91
C ILE A 61 -19.37 3.31 -0.16
N ASP A 62 -19.99 4.37 -0.67
CA ASP A 62 -19.35 5.29 -1.63
C ASP A 62 -18.13 6.00 -1.02
N GLU A 63 -18.21 6.41 0.25
CA GLU A 63 -17.11 7.02 1.00
C GLU A 63 -15.97 6.02 1.24
N LEU A 64 -16.28 4.78 1.66
CA LEU A 64 -15.29 3.72 1.81
C LEU A 64 -14.60 3.37 0.48
N ILE A 65 -15.36 3.27 -0.61
CA ILE A 65 -14.83 3.01 -1.95
C ILE A 65 -13.95 4.17 -2.41
N ASN A 66 -14.40 5.41 -2.23
CA ASN A 66 -13.63 6.59 -2.62
C ASN A 66 -12.35 6.72 -1.80
N ASN A 67 -12.38 6.44 -0.50
CA ASN A 67 -11.19 6.45 0.35
C ASN A 67 -10.19 5.37 -0.09
N ASP A 68 -10.62 4.14 -0.36
CA ASP A 68 -9.75 3.07 -0.87
C ASP A 68 -9.14 3.43 -2.25
N ILE A 69 -9.92 4.05 -3.15
CA ILE A 69 -9.42 4.53 -4.45
C ILE A 69 -8.41 5.66 -4.26
N ILE A 70 -8.69 6.63 -3.39
CA ILE A 70 -7.80 7.77 -3.12
C ILE A 70 -6.50 7.25 -2.48
N GLU A 71 -6.57 6.34 -1.52
CA GLU A 71 -5.39 5.72 -0.90
C GLU A 71 -4.53 4.99 -1.93
N LYS A 72 -5.13 4.13 -2.76
CA LYS A 72 -4.41 3.39 -3.82
C LYS A 72 -3.78 4.32 -4.85
N ASN A 73 -4.49 5.37 -5.27
CA ASN A 73 -3.98 6.34 -6.23
C ASN A 73 -2.89 7.24 -5.63
N THR A 74 -3.02 7.59 -4.35
CA THR A 74 -2.00 8.36 -3.63
C THR A 74 -0.73 7.53 -3.47
N LEU A 75 -0.86 6.26 -3.10
CA LEU A 75 0.27 5.35 -2.94
C LEU A 75 0.98 5.09 -4.26
N SER A 76 0.24 4.83 -5.34
CA SER A 76 0.83 4.65 -6.67
C SER A 76 1.52 5.91 -7.19
N THR A 77 0.98 7.09 -6.87
CA THR A 77 1.61 8.38 -7.18
C THR A 77 2.90 8.56 -6.39
N LEU A 78 2.90 8.22 -5.09
CA LEU A 78 4.10 8.29 -4.25
C LEU A 78 5.20 7.37 -4.76
N PHE A 79 4.87 6.12 -5.12
CA PHE A 79 5.82 5.19 -5.74
C PHE A 79 6.39 5.76 -7.03
N ARG A 80 5.55 6.34 -7.89
CA ARG A 80 5.98 6.96 -9.14
C ARG A 80 6.87 8.19 -8.91
N MET A 81 6.65 8.98 -7.87
CA MET A 81 7.52 10.10 -7.51
C MET A 81 8.92 9.63 -7.10
N ILE A 82 9.01 8.55 -6.33
CA ILE A 82 10.28 7.94 -5.94
C ILE A 82 11.04 7.44 -7.18
N GLU A 83 10.33 6.81 -8.12
CA GLU A 83 10.89 6.31 -9.38
C GLU A 83 11.42 7.41 -10.31
N VAL A 84 10.85 8.62 -10.26
CA VAL A 84 11.28 9.74 -11.10
C VAL A 84 12.54 10.43 -10.55
N GLY A 85 12.72 10.43 -9.23
CA GLY A 85 13.85 11.12 -8.58
C GLY A 85 15.20 10.41 -8.71
N ASP A 86 15.20 9.12 -9.03
CA ASP A 86 16.39 8.30 -9.17
C ASP A 86 16.22 7.36 -10.37
N ASN A 87 17.12 7.43 -11.35
CA ASN A 87 17.06 6.66 -12.61
C ASN A 87 17.05 5.12 -12.40
N TYR A 88 17.16 4.65 -11.15
CA TYR A 88 17.43 3.25 -10.79
C TYR A 88 16.37 2.58 -9.89
N THR A 89 15.48 3.31 -9.20
CA THR A 89 14.80 2.77 -7.99
C THR A 89 13.52 1.96 -8.23
N GLY A 90 12.88 2.01 -9.40
CA GLY A 90 11.65 1.26 -9.66
C GLY A 90 11.84 -0.26 -9.66
N THR A 91 12.86 -0.74 -10.38
CA THR A 91 13.16 -2.18 -10.45
C THR A 91 13.74 -2.70 -9.13
N HIS A 92 14.67 -1.95 -8.53
CA HIS A 92 15.29 -2.31 -7.25
C HIS A 92 14.27 -2.46 -6.12
N SER A 93 13.47 -1.42 -5.85
CA SER A 93 12.45 -1.46 -4.80
C SER A 93 11.40 -2.55 -5.06
N SER A 94 11.07 -2.84 -6.33
CA SER A 94 10.18 -3.95 -6.70
C SER A 94 10.76 -5.31 -6.32
N ASN A 95 12.04 -5.53 -6.63
CA ASN A 95 12.71 -6.79 -6.32
C ASN A 95 12.80 -7.00 -4.82
N VAL A 96 13.26 -5.98 -4.08
CA VAL A 96 13.33 -6.01 -2.61
C VAL A 96 11.97 -6.31 -2.00
N ALA A 97 10.90 -5.66 -2.49
CA ALA A 97 9.53 -5.93 -2.03
C ALA A 97 9.09 -7.38 -2.30
N ASN A 98 9.41 -7.92 -3.47
CA ASN A 98 9.07 -9.31 -3.82
C ASN A 98 9.86 -10.34 -2.99
N TYR A 99 11.14 -10.07 -2.70
CA TYR A 99 11.95 -10.94 -1.85
C TYR A 99 11.44 -10.91 -0.41
N ALA A 100 11.26 -9.72 0.15
CA ALA A 100 10.81 -9.53 1.53
C ALA A 100 9.41 -10.13 1.75
N TYR A 101 8.50 -9.99 0.78
CA TYR A 101 7.18 -10.61 0.83
C TYR A 101 7.26 -12.15 0.93
N GLN A 102 8.13 -12.78 0.13
CA GLN A 102 8.32 -14.24 0.17
C GLN A 102 8.90 -14.71 1.50
N VAL A 103 9.88 -13.97 2.05
CA VAL A 103 10.44 -14.24 3.38
C VAL A 103 9.36 -14.10 4.46
N ALA A 104 8.63 -12.99 4.48
CA ALA A 104 7.55 -12.74 5.44
C ALA A 104 6.48 -13.84 5.40
N LYS A 105 6.09 -14.29 4.21
CA LYS A 105 5.13 -15.41 4.04
C LYS A 105 5.71 -16.72 4.56
N SER A 106 7.00 -17.01 4.34
CA SER A 106 7.62 -18.23 4.86
C SER A 106 7.74 -18.22 6.38
N MET A 107 7.84 -17.03 6.99
CA MET A 107 7.77 -16.79 8.44
C MET A 107 6.34 -16.85 9.01
N LYS A 108 5.32 -17.08 8.18
CA LYS A 108 3.90 -17.13 8.56
C LYS A 108 3.37 -15.84 9.19
N LEU A 109 3.91 -14.68 8.79
CA LEU A 109 3.35 -13.39 9.16
C LEU A 109 1.96 -13.20 8.54
N SER A 110 1.12 -12.34 9.15
CA SER A 110 -0.22 -12.05 8.64
C SER A 110 -0.15 -11.39 7.26
N ASP A 111 -1.20 -11.55 6.45
CA ASP A 111 -1.26 -10.94 5.11
C ASP A 111 -1.17 -9.41 5.17
N GLU A 112 -1.70 -8.80 6.23
CA GLU A 112 -1.59 -7.37 6.50
C GLU A 112 -0.13 -6.94 6.74
N VAL A 113 0.60 -7.66 7.60
CA VAL A 113 2.03 -7.40 7.83
C VAL A 113 2.84 -7.62 6.55
N CYS A 114 2.56 -8.68 5.78
CA CYS A 114 3.23 -8.93 4.51
C CYS A 114 2.99 -7.79 3.50
N LYS A 115 1.76 -7.24 3.44
CA LYS A 115 1.42 -6.08 2.62
C LYS A 115 2.19 -4.83 3.07
N ASN A 116 2.27 -4.59 4.38
CA ASN A 116 2.98 -3.45 4.93
C ASN A 116 4.50 -3.58 4.70
N ILE A 117 5.08 -4.78 4.81
CA ILE A 117 6.48 -5.04 4.42
C ILE A 117 6.70 -4.69 2.95
N TYR A 118 5.82 -5.15 2.06
CA TYR A 118 5.90 -4.84 0.63
C TYR A 118 5.90 -3.33 0.37
N ILE A 119 5.01 -2.60 1.04
CA ILE A 119 4.93 -1.13 0.94
C ILE A 119 6.17 -0.46 1.54
N GLY A 120 6.64 -0.93 2.70
CA GLY A 120 7.88 -0.45 3.33
C GLY A 120 9.08 -0.62 2.42
N CYS A 121 9.24 -1.76 1.74
CA CYS A 121 10.28 -1.95 0.72
C CYS A 121 10.16 -0.98 -0.46
N LYS A 122 8.95 -0.52 -0.80
CA LYS A 122 8.77 0.50 -1.84
C LYS A 122 9.13 1.90 -1.40
N LEU A 123 9.11 2.16 -0.09
CA LEU A 123 9.33 3.49 0.50
C LEU A 123 10.65 3.61 1.26
N HIS A 124 11.40 2.53 1.47
CA HIS A 124 12.61 2.54 2.33
C HIS A 124 13.62 3.61 1.92
N ASP A 125 13.72 3.86 0.62
CA ASP A 125 14.63 4.83 0.02
C ASP A 125 14.00 6.21 -0.25
N LEU A 126 12.75 6.47 0.15
CA LEU A 126 12.04 7.73 -0.13
C LEU A 126 12.86 8.97 0.30
N GLY A 127 13.59 8.88 1.41
CA GLY A 127 14.40 9.98 1.92
C GLY A 127 15.57 10.36 1.01
N LYS A 128 15.95 9.54 0.03
CA LYS A 128 17.00 9.88 -0.95
C LYS A 128 16.66 11.12 -1.78
N ILE A 129 15.38 11.51 -1.86
CA ILE A 129 14.95 12.77 -2.50
C ILE A 129 15.63 14.02 -1.89
N TYR A 130 16.07 13.95 -0.63
CA TYR A 130 16.77 15.05 0.05
C TYR A 130 18.28 15.01 -0.14
N ILE A 131 18.82 13.97 -0.77
CA ILE A 131 20.26 13.80 -0.96
C ILE A 131 20.65 14.41 -2.32
N PRO A 132 21.68 15.27 -2.38
CA PRO A 132 22.15 15.83 -3.64
C PRO A 132 22.45 14.77 -4.69
N SER A 133 21.97 14.99 -5.92
CA SER A 133 22.16 14.03 -7.03
C SER A 133 23.63 13.74 -7.34
N GLY A 134 24.52 14.72 -7.11
CA GLY A 134 25.97 14.55 -7.25
C GLY A 134 26.58 13.57 -6.24
N ILE A 135 25.97 13.41 -5.05
CA ILE A 135 26.36 12.39 -4.06
C ILE A 135 25.77 11.03 -4.45
N LEU A 136 24.45 10.99 -4.76
CA LEU A 136 23.77 9.74 -5.12
C LEU A 136 24.37 9.05 -6.35
N ASN A 137 24.80 9.84 -7.35
CA ASN A 137 25.34 9.35 -8.61
C ASN A 137 26.87 9.41 -8.69
N LYS A 138 27.56 9.65 -7.57
CA LYS A 138 29.02 9.80 -7.57
C LYS A 138 29.69 8.51 -8.04
N PRO A 139 30.56 8.54 -9.07
CA PRO A 139 31.35 7.38 -9.43
C PRO A 139 32.44 7.15 -8.39
N GLY A 140 32.43 5.98 -7.74
CA GLY A 140 33.45 5.58 -6.77
C GLY A 140 32.97 5.63 -5.32
N LYS A 141 33.90 5.80 -4.37
CA LYS A 141 33.58 5.87 -2.94
C LYS A 141 33.16 7.28 -2.55
N LEU A 142 32.19 7.37 -1.64
CA LEU A 142 31.84 8.62 -0.96
C LEU A 142 32.93 9.00 0.04
N SER A 143 33.14 10.30 0.26
CA SER A 143 33.88 10.78 1.43
C SER A 143 33.09 10.50 2.71
N ASP A 144 33.73 10.62 3.87
CA ASP A 144 33.06 10.41 5.15
C ASP A 144 31.92 11.42 5.35
N GLU A 145 32.09 12.67 4.92
CA GLU A 145 31.07 13.72 4.98
C GLU A 145 29.90 13.43 4.02
N GLU A 146 30.19 13.00 2.80
CA GLU A 146 29.14 12.59 1.84
C GLU A 146 28.36 11.37 2.34
N PHE A 147 29.05 10.44 2.98
CA PHE A 147 28.44 9.26 3.57
C PHE A 147 27.57 9.61 4.78
N LEU A 148 27.98 10.58 5.62
CA LEU A 148 27.14 11.10 6.71
C LEU A 148 25.85 11.72 6.18
N LEU A 149 25.90 12.49 5.09
CA LEU A 149 24.70 13.01 4.43
C LEU A 149 23.82 11.88 3.91
N LEU A 150 24.40 10.89 3.23
CA LEU A 150 23.64 9.73 2.73
C LEU A 150 22.92 8.99 3.87
N LYS A 151 23.56 8.85 5.04
CA LYS A 151 22.98 8.21 6.23
C LYS A 151 21.75 8.93 6.80
N GLU A 152 21.46 10.16 6.38
CA GLU A 152 20.26 10.86 6.83
C GLU A 152 18.98 10.36 6.14
N HIS A 153 19.07 9.69 4.99
CA HIS A 153 17.87 9.33 4.22
C HIS A 153 16.85 8.46 4.97
N PRO A 154 17.20 7.51 5.87
CA PRO A 154 16.19 6.77 6.62
C PRO A 154 15.37 7.69 7.52
N LEU A 155 16.04 8.63 8.21
CA LEU A 155 15.38 9.61 9.07
C LEU A 155 14.52 10.58 8.27
N LYS A 156 15.01 11.09 7.13
CA LYS A 156 14.21 11.99 6.27
C LYS A 156 13.01 11.26 5.68
N GLY A 157 13.17 9.99 5.28
CA GLY A 157 12.09 9.15 4.80
C GLY A 157 11.03 8.92 5.88
N TYR A 158 11.46 8.55 7.07
CA TYR A 158 10.58 8.37 8.24
C TYR A 158 9.77 9.63 8.54
N GLN A 159 10.38 10.82 8.52
CA GLN A 159 9.69 12.09 8.78
C GLN A 159 8.55 12.40 7.80
N VAL A 160 8.62 11.86 6.58
CA VAL A 160 7.55 11.96 5.58
C VAL A 160 6.52 10.87 5.80
N VAL A 161 6.95 9.61 5.87
CA VAL A 161 6.06 8.43 5.95
C VAL A 161 5.23 8.43 7.23
N SER A 162 5.81 8.80 8.37
CA SER A 162 5.11 8.88 9.67
C SER A 162 3.98 9.91 9.72
N LYS A 163 3.96 10.88 8.79
CA LYS A 163 2.89 11.88 8.69
C LYS A 163 1.71 11.42 7.82
N ILE A 164 1.82 10.26 7.19
CA ILE A 164 0.76 9.71 6.33
C ILE A 164 -0.16 8.86 7.21
N PRO A 165 -1.44 9.25 7.41
CA PRO A 165 -2.32 8.58 8.38
C PRO A 165 -2.49 7.07 8.16
N VAL A 166 -2.48 6.61 6.90
CA VAL A 166 -2.62 5.18 6.56
C VAL A 166 -1.43 4.33 7.06
N PHE A 167 -0.31 4.95 7.43
CA PHE A 167 0.89 4.26 7.92
C PHE A 167 1.12 4.40 9.42
N GLU A 168 0.37 5.24 10.12
CA GLU A 168 0.60 5.60 11.53
C GLU A 168 0.61 4.38 12.46
N SER A 169 -0.21 3.37 12.19
CA SER A 169 -0.31 2.12 12.97
C SER A 169 0.27 0.90 12.24
N THR A 170 1.19 1.11 11.31
CA THR A 170 1.80 0.04 10.50
C THR A 170 3.30 -0.06 10.76
N CYS A 171 3.94 -1.15 10.33
CA CYS A 171 5.40 -1.28 10.37
C CYS A 171 6.13 -0.48 9.27
N VAL A 172 5.41 0.21 8.37
CA VAL A 172 6.00 0.94 7.24
C VAL A 172 6.99 2.02 7.70
N PRO A 173 6.68 2.91 8.67
CA PRO A 173 7.64 3.92 9.12
C PRO A 173 8.93 3.28 9.67
N ASP A 174 8.80 2.23 10.48
CA ASP A 174 9.93 1.55 11.10
C ASP A 174 10.84 0.87 10.08
N ILE A 175 10.27 0.27 9.03
CA ILE A 175 11.05 -0.25 7.90
C ILE A 175 11.88 0.87 7.27
N VAL A 176 11.26 2.02 6.98
CA VAL A 176 11.98 3.15 6.37
C VAL A 176 13.09 3.66 7.28
N LEU A 177 12.87 3.73 8.59
CA LEU A 177 13.85 4.25 9.53
C LEU A 177 15.02 3.28 9.78
N TYR A 178 14.73 1.98 9.91
CA TYR A 178 15.68 1.00 10.47
C TYR A 178 16.21 -0.03 9.46
N HIS A 179 15.88 0.04 8.17
CA HIS A 179 16.37 -0.92 7.16
C HIS A 179 17.90 -0.93 6.97
N HIS A 180 18.62 0.03 7.55
CA HIS A 180 20.09 0.06 7.59
C HIS A 180 20.69 -0.25 8.97
N GLU A 181 19.86 -0.61 9.94
CA GLU A 181 20.34 -1.21 11.17
C GLU A 181 20.94 -2.59 10.90
N ARG A 182 21.94 -2.95 11.70
CA ARG A 182 22.66 -4.23 11.57
C ARG A 182 22.46 -5.02 12.84
N PHE A 183 22.32 -6.34 12.70
CA PHE A 183 22.07 -7.22 13.85
C PHE A 183 23.14 -7.08 14.96
N ASP A 184 24.38 -6.76 14.58
CA ASP A 184 25.53 -6.49 15.46
C ASP A 184 25.58 -5.09 16.11
N GLY A 185 24.59 -4.23 15.89
CA GLY A 185 24.55 -2.87 16.44
C GLY A 185 25.46 -1.87 15.73
N LYS A 186 26.13 -2.24 14.64
CA LYS A 186 27.01 -1.33 13.87
C LYS A 186 26.28 -0.59 12.75
N GLY A 187 24.95 -0.68 12.73
CA GLY A 187 24.09 -0.04 11.76
C GLY A 187 23.84 1.43 12.05
N TYR A 188 22.86 1.99 11.35
CA TYR A 188 22.39 3.36 11.52
C TYR A 188 20.89 3.43 11.21
N PRO A 189 20.15 4.46 11.68
CA PRO A 189 20.63 5.68 12.35
C PRO A 189 20.84 5.60 13.86
N ASN A 190 20.25 4.62 14.55
CA ASN A 190 20.23 4.53 16.01
C ASN A 190 21.24 3.54 16.59
N GLY A 191 21.78 2.62 15.77
CA GLY A 191 22.70 1.59 16.24
C GLY A 191 21.99 0.51 17.05
N LEU A 192 20.74 0.22 16.71
CA LEU A 192 19.95 -0.85 17.32
C LEU A 192 20.59 -2.21 17.01
N SER A 193 20.44 -3.16 17.92
CA SER A 193 21.04 -4.50 17.80
C SER A 193 20.02 -5.60 18.03
N ASN A 194 20.28 -6.80 17.49
CA ASN A 194 19.49 -8.00 17.72
C ASN A 194 17.98 -7.81 17.48
N GLU A 195 17.18 -7.96 18.54
CA GLU A 195 15.71 -7.89 18.54
C GLU A 195 15.17 -6.50 18.83
N ASP A 196 16.03 -5.54 19.19
CA ASP A 196 15.65 -4.12 19.28
C ASP A 196 15.33 -3.54 17.90
N ILE A 197 15.87 -4.16 16.84
CA ILE A 197 15.52 -3.83 15.45
C ILE A 197 14.18 -4.50 15.11
N PRO A 198 13.17 -3.75 14.65
CA PRO A 198 11.90 -4.33 14.20
C PRO A 198 12.11 -5.47 13.20
N LEU A 199 11.36 -6.56 13.36
CA LEU A 199 11.51 -7.77 12.54
C LEU A 199 11.41 -7.45 11.05
N GLU A 200 10.45 -6.62 10.70
CA GLU A 200 10.19 -6.19 9.33
C GLU A 200 11.39 -5.45 8.73
N ALA A 201 12.02 -4.56 9.51
CA ALA A 201 13.24 -3.88 9.08
C ALA A 201 14.41 -4.86 8.88
N ARG A 202 14.55 -5.89 9.74
CA ARG A 202 15.55 -6.96 9.58
C ARG A 202 15.35 -7.77 8.31
N ILE A 203 14.10 -8.08 7.95
CA ILE A 203 13.74 -8.74 6.68
C ILE A 203 14.14 -7.85 5.49
N VAL A 204 13.77 -6.57 5.54
CA VAL A 204 14.07 -5.62 4.45
C VAL A 204 15.57 -5.40 4.28
N ALA A 205 16.32 -5.22 5.37
CA ALA A 205 17.77 -5.03 5.34
C ALA A 205 18.50 -6.17 4.62
N LEU A 206 18.07 -7.42 4.84
CA LEU A 206 18.62 -8.60 4.16
C LEU A 206 18.27 -8.59 2.67
N CYS A 207 16.99 -8.36 2.35
CA CYS A 207 16.51 -8.39 0.97
C CYS A 207 17.09 -7.24 0.12
N ASP A 208 17.27 -6.06 0.71
CA ASP A 208 17.93 -4.91 0.10
C ASP A 208 19.40 -5.23 -0.23
N ALA A 209 20.15 -5.78 0.73
CA ALA A 209 21.53 -6.19 0.50
C ALA A 209 21.64 -7.23 -0.64
N TYR A 210 20.73 -8.21 -0.68
CA TYR A 210 20.70 -9.21 -1.74
C TYR A 210 20.45 -8.60 -3.12
N ASP A 211 19.41 -7.76 -3.27
CA ASP A 211 19.12 -7.13 -4.56
C ASP A 211 20.23 -6.17 -4.96
N ALA A 212 20.76 -5.39 -4.02
CA ALA A 212 21.89 -4.52 -4.26
C ALA A 212 23.03 -5.31 -4.89
N MET A 213 23.41 -6.46 -4.31
CA MET A 213 24.47 -7.35 -4.81
C MET A 213 24.17 -7.93 -6.20
N THR A 214 22.94 -8.35 -6.45
CA THR A 214 22.57 -9.14 -7.65
C THR A 214 22.03 -8.30 -8.82
N THR A 215 21.79 -7.01 -8.62
CA THR A 215 21.34 -6.08 -9.67
C THR A 215 22.48 -5.18 -10.13
N SER A 216 22.57 -4.94 -11.46
CA SER A 216 23.60 -4.09 -12.05
C SER A 216 23.26 -2.62 -11.84
N ARG A 217 24.23 -1.84 -11.38
CA ARG A 217 24.17 -0.38 -11.17
C ARG A 217 25.06 0.34 -12.16
N SER A 218 24.84 1.64 -12.36
CA SER A 218 25.65 2.49 -13.25
C SER A 218 27.16 2.39 -12.97
N TYR A 219 27.53 2.17 -11.71
CA TYR A 219 28.91 2.07 -11.24
C TYR A 219 29.37 0.63 -10.92
N ARG A 220 28.52 -0.40 -11.03
CA ARG A 220 28.86 -1.78 -10.62
C ARG A 220 28.08 -2.84 -11.39
N LYS A 221 28.76 -3.87 -11.89
CA LYS A 221 28.10 -5.06 -12.46
C LYS A 221 27.48 -5.93 -11.36
N ALA A 222 26.31 -6.50 -11.64
CA ALA A 222 25.68 -7.52 -10.81
C ALA A 222 26.64 -8.69 -10.52
N MET A 223 26.59 -9.23 -9.29
CA MET A 223 27.25 -10.49 -8.97
C MET A 223 26.29 -11.68 -9.15
N PRO A 224 26.83 -12.90 -9.38
CA PRO A 224 26.01 -14.10 -9.43
C PRO A 224 25.20 -14.30 -8.14
N PRO A 225 23.92 -14.69 -8.22
CA PRO A 225 23.08 -14.97 -7.05
C PRO A 225 23.73 -15.90 -6.02
N GLU A 226 24.47 -16.91 -6.47
CA GLU A 226 25.15 -17.89 -5.62
C GLU A 226 26.19 -17.21 -4.73
N LYS A 227 26.97 -16.29 -5.30
CA LYS A 227 27.97 -15.51 -4.56
C LYS A 227 27.33 -14.55 -3.57
N ALA A 228 26.21 -13.92 -3.94
CA ALA A 228 25.46 -13.06 -3.01
C ALA A 228 24.93 -13.86 -1.81
N ILE A 229 24.50 -15.11 -2.03
CA ILE A 229 24.04 -15.99 -0.97
C ILE A 229 25.20 -16.42 -0.05
N GLU A 230 26.39 -16.71 -0.59
CA GLU A 230 27.59 -16.98 0.22
C GLU A 230 27.91 -15.80 1.14
N ILE A 231 27.89 -14.57 0.62
CA ILE A 231 28.10 -13.35 1.41
C ILE A 231 27.05 -13.22 2.52
N ILE A 232 25.77 -13.52 2.24
CA ILE A 232 24.72 -13.50 3.26
C ILE A 232 25.03 -14.50 4.37
N LYS A 233 25.40 -15.74 4.02
CA LYS A 233 25.75 -16.80 4.99
C LYS A 233 26.92 -16.39 5.89
N ASP A 234 27.95 -15.79 5.30
CA ASP A 234 29.15 -15.34 6.04
C ASP A 234 28.86 -14.18 7.01
N ASN A 235 27.73 -13.48 6.84
CA ASN A 235 27.34 -12.32 7.65
C ASN A 235 26.11 -12.57 8.54
N ILE A 236 25.71 -13.84 8.72
CA ILE A 236 24.67 -14.22 9.68
C ILE A 236 25.12 -13.95 11.11
N GLY A 237 24.24 -13.37 11.94
CA GLY A 237 24.52 -12.99 13.32
C GLY A 237 25.38 -11.73 13.45
N THR A 238 25.85 -11.16 12.35
CA THR A 238 26.54 -9.86 12.32
C THR A 238 25.73 -8.82 11.59
N GLN A 239 25.73 -8.82 10.26
CA GLN A 239 24.88 -7.91 9.50
C GLN A 239 23.42 -8.35 9.53
N PHE A 240 23.18 -9.66 9.41
CA PHE A 240 21.86 -10.20 9.17
C PHE A 240 21.37 -11.04 10.34
N ASP A 241 20.09 -10.91 10.65
CA ASP A 241 19.38 -11.75 11.61
C ASP A 241 19.41 -13.23 11.18
N PRO A 242 19.86 -14.17 12.04
CA PRO A 242 19.85 -15.60 11.75
C PRO A 242 18.48 -16.17 11.35
N THR A 243 17.39 -15.74 11.99
CA THR A 243 16.05 -16.21 11.67
C THR A 243 15.60 -15.71 10.30
N CYS A 244 15.84 -14.43 10.00
CA CYS A 244 15.53 -13.87 8.68
C CYS A 244 16.34 -14.56 7.58
N ALA A 245 17.63 -14.81 7.82
CA ALA A 245 18.51 -15.49 6.89
C ALA A 245 18.09 -16.94 6.61
N ASP A 246 17.73 -17.71 7.64
CA ASP A 246 17.23 -19.08 7.46
C ASP A 246 15.98 -19.12 6.56
N HIS A 247 15.02 -18.23 6.80
CA HIS A 247 13.83 -18.12 5.97
C HIS A 247 14.13 -17.64 4.54
N PHE A 248 15.04 -16.69 4.37
CA PHE A 248 15.51 -16.26 3.05
C PHE A 248 16.16 -17.42 2.29
N LEU A 249 17.09 -18.14 2.91
CA LEU A 249 17.76 -19.26 2.27
C LEU A 249 16.77 -20.38 1.90
N LYS A 250 15.74 -20.64 2.71
CA LYS A 250 14.66 -21.60 2.33
C LYS A 250 13.89 -21.15 1.10
N CYS A 251 13.62 -19.85 0.96
CA CYS A 251 12.92 -19.30 -0.21
C CYS A 251 13.78 -19.33 -1.49
N PHE A 252 15.09 -19.12 -1.37
CA PHE A 252 15.97 -18.86 -2.52
C PHE A 252 17.07 -19.92 -2.75
N HIS A 253 17.14 -20.97 -1.91
CA HIS A 253 17.93 -22.20 -2.11
C HIS A 253 17.05 -23.46 -2.14
N ILE A 254 16.30 -23.62 -3.21
CA ILE A 254 16.03 -24.91 -3.86
C ILE A 254 16.09 -24.61 -5.35
N SER A 255 16.68 -25.51 -6.14
CA SER A 255 16.89 -25.54 -7.59
C SER A 255 15.64 -25.23 -8.48
N ASN A 256 15.03 -24.07 -8.29
CA ASN A 256 13.79 -23.62 -8.92
C ASN A 256 13.80 -22.10 -9.20
N PHE A 257 14.88 -21.59 -9.80
CA PHE A 257 14.75 -20.49 -10.77
C PHE A 257 14.05 -20.99 -12.04
N LYS A 258 12.87 -21.63 -11.91
CA LYS A 258 11.93 -21.71 -13.02
C LYS A 258 11.37 -20.30 -13.16
N LYS A 259 11.91 -19.58 -14.14
CA LYS A 259 11.32 -18.41 -14.82
C LYS A 259 9.87 -18.19 -14.40
N SER A 260 9.64 -17.38 -13.37
CA SER A 260 8.31 -16.83 -13.14
C SER A 260 8.07 -15.83 -14.25
N LYS A 261 7.44 -16.32 -15.32
CA LYS A 261 6.75 -15.51 -16.31
C LYS A 261 5.79 -14.63 -15.53
N THR A 262 6.06 -13.33 -15.56
CA THR A 262 5.09 -12.24 -15.65
C THR A 262 3.73 -12.56 -15.05
N THR A 263 3.53 -12.27 -13.77
CA THR A 263 2.19 -12.16 -13.19
C THR A 263 1.58 -10.83 -13.64
N SER A 264 1.11 -10.82 -14.88
CA SER A 264 0.05 -9.92 -15.35
C SER A 264 -1.26 -10.34 -14.69
N ILE A 265 -1.45 -9.99 -13.42
CA ILE A 265 -2.73 -10.15 -12.72
C ILE A 265 -2.96 -8.88 -11.91
N LEU A 266 -3.48 -7.84 -12.58
CA LEU A 266 -4.35 -6.79 -11.99
C LEU A 266 -4.83 -5.71 -12.99
N LEU A 267 -4.58 -5.83 -14.30
CA LEU A 267 -5.12 -4.89 -15.33
C LEU A 267 -5.91 -5.56 -16.47
N LYS A 268 -6.59 -6.69 -16.20
CA LYS A 268 -7.61 -7.23 -17.12
C LYS A 268 -8.91 -7.51 -16.39
N LYS A 269 -9.58 -6.43 -15.99
CA LYS A 269 -11.03 -6.39 -15.80
C LYS A 269 -11.48 -4.96 -16.15
N THR A 270 -11.48 -4.66 -17.43
CA THR A 270 -12.26 -3.59 -18.07
C THR A 270 -12.00 -3.67 -19.58
N SER A 271 -12.79 -4.52 -20.23
CA SER A 271 -13.13 -4.46 -21.65
C SER A 271 -14.53 -5.01 -21.78
#